data_AF-A0A925E0F4-F1
#
_entry.id   AF-A0A925E0F4-F1
#
_cell.length_a   1.000
_cell.length_b   1.000
_cell.length_c   1.000
_cell.angle_alpha   90.00
_cell.angle_beta   90.00
_cell.angle_gamma   90.00
#
_symmetry.space_group_name_H-M   'P 1'
#
loop_
_entity.id
_entity.type
_entity.pdbx_description
1 polymer ?
#
loop_
_entity_poly.entity_id
_entity_poly.type
_entity_poly.pdbx_seq_one_letter_code
_entity_poly.pdbx_strand_id
1 'polypeptide(L)'
;MMTIRALEQGWVLETKSTGYSFGVNKAGLLAHSYWGKKLPYLQDYPQPADSEGWASFNGAAHVTPEEYPAYAGTSYVDPCLKATFADGVRDVVLRFESAQTRQVDVPELDIYLADVHYPFKVTLHYRVHAAHDLIERWAT
;
A
#
# COMPACT_ATOMS: atom_id res chain seq x y z
N MET A 1 -16.82 -7.74 15.37
CA MET A 1 -15.90 -8.46 14.46
C MET A 1 -14.81 -7.49 14.08
N MET A 2 -13.52 -7.86 14.15
CA MET A 2 -12.41 -6.95 13.82
C MET A 2 -12.41 -6.64 12.31
N THR A 3 -12.40 -5.36 11.97
CA THR A 3 -12.50 -4.84 10.59
C THR A 3 -11.14 -4.67 9.92
N ILE A 4 -10.06 -4.56 10.70
CA ILE A 4 -8.68 -4.51 10.20
C ILE A 4 -7.94 -5.71 10.78
N ARG A 5 -7.31 -6.51 9.93
CA ARG A 5 -6.58 -7.71 10.33
C ARG A 5 -5.20 -7.69 9.71
N ALA A 6 -4.17 -7.86 10.54
CA ALA A 6 -2.82 -8.10 10.08
C ALA A 6 -2.65 -9.58 9.70
N LEU A 7 -2.00 -9.82 8.58
CA LEU A 7 -1.51 -11.11 8.10
C LEU A 7 0.02 -11.14 8.22
N GLU A 8 0.65 -12.26 7.86
CA GLU A 8 2.11 -12.38 7.88
C GLU A 8 2.80 -11.34 6.97
N GLN A 9 2.22 -11.07 5.79
CA GLN A 9 2.83 -10.20 4.77
C GLN A 9 1.94 -9.02 4.36
N GLY A 10 0.89 -8.70 5.13
CA GLY A 10 -0.04 -7.64 4.74
C GLY A 10 -1.23 -7.44 5.65
N TRP A 11 -2.27 -6.82 5.11
CA TRP A 11 -3.49 -6.47 5.83
C TRP A 11 -4.72 -6.78 5.02
N VAL A 12 -5.80 -7.10 5.73
CA VAL A 12 -7.16 -7.20 5.18
C VAL A 12 -8.06 -6.24 5.95
N LEU A 13 -8.71 -5.37 5.20
CA LEU A 13 -9.69 -4.39 5.67
C LEU A 13 -11.05 -4.87 5.19
N GLU A 14 -11.92 -5.21 6.13
CA GLU A 14 -13.26 -5.75 5.87
C GLU A 14 -14.33 -4.79 6.38
N THR A 15 -15.32 -4.56 5.52
CA THR A 15 -16.58 -3.93 5.89
C THR A 15 -17.68 -5.00 6.05
N LYS A 16 -18.95 -4.60 5.99
CA LYS A 16 -20.09 -5.53 6.00
C LYS A 16 -20.08 -6.45 4.79
N SER A 17 -19.79 -5.92 3.59
CA SER A 17 -19.88 -6.66 2.33
C SER A 17 -18.65 -6.57 1.42
N THR A 18 -17.66 -5.75 1.77
CA THR A 18 -16.45 -5.51 0.97
C THR A 18 -15.20 -5.96 1.72
N GLY A 19 -14.20 -6.43 0.98
CA GLY A 19 -12.86 -6.69 1.46
C GLY A 19 -11.84 -5.94 0.61
N TYR A 20 -10.79 -5.44 1.25
CA TYR A 20 -9.65 -4.76 0.63
C TYR A 20 -8.38 -5.36 1.22
N SER A 21 -7.48 -5.90 0.39
CA SER A 21 -6.22 -6.48 0.85
C SER A 21 -5.03 -5.95 0.06
N PHE A 22 -3.93 -5.81 0.78
CA PHE A 22 -2.65 -5.35 0.28
C PHE A 22 -1.55 -5.79 1.24
N GLY A 23 -0.30 -5.70 0.83
CA GLY A 23 0.82 -6.10 1.68
C GLY A 23 2.17 -5.80 1.06
N VAL A 24 3.23 -6.21 1.75
CA VAL A 24 4.61 -5.97 1.29
C VAL A 24 5.08 -7.19 0.52
N ASN A 25 5.42 -7.00 -0.76
CA ASN A 25 5.95 -8.07 -1.61
C ASN A 25 7.46 -8.29 -1.37
N LYS A 26 8.06 -9.30 -2.02
CA LYS A 26 9.49 -9.63 -1.84
C LYS A 26 10.45 -8.52 -2.28
N ALA A 27 10.01 -7.62 -3.15
CA ALA A 27 10.78 -6.45 -3.56
C ALA A 27 10.70 -5.28 -2.55
N GLY A 28 9.97 -5.45 -1.44
CA GLY A 28 9.76 -4.43 -0.42
C GLY A 28 8.74 -3.36 -0.84
N LEU A 29 7.93 -3.63 -1.86
CA LEU A 29 6.89 -2.72 -2.38
C LEU A 29 5.56 -3.01 -1.68
N LEU A 30 4.81 -1.95 -1.35
CA LEU A 30 3.47 -2.07 -0.79
C LEU A 30 2.47 -2.29 -1.94
N ALA A 31 2.16 -3.55 -2.21
CA ALA A 31 1.34 -3.97 -3.33
C ALA A 31 -0.12 -4.16 -2.92
N HIS A 32 -1.01 -3.56 -3.70
CA HIS A 32 -2.43 -3.86 -3.73
C HIS A 32 -2.67 -5.30 -4.20
N SER A 33 -3.57 -6.02 -3.54
CA SER A 33 -3.87 -7.41 -3.89
C SER A 33 -5.33 -7.65 -4.24
N TYR A 34 -6.25 -6.91 -3.62
CA TYR A 34 -7.69 -7.13 -3.81
C TYR A 34 -8.52 -5.92 -3.36
N TRP A 35 -9.57 -5.62 -4.13
CA TRP A 35 -10.71 -4.86 -3.66
C TRP A 35 -11.99 -5.39 -4.30
N GLY A 36 -12.94 -5.83 -3.48
CA GLY A 36 -14.18 -6.40 -3.98
C GLY A 36 -15.06 -6.95 -2.88
N LYS A 37 -15.92 -7.91 -3.23
CA LYS A 37 -16.82 -8.56 -2.26
C LYS A 37 -16.00 -9.23 -1.14
N LYS A 38 -16.43 -9.06 0.11
CA LYS A 38 -15.86 -9.75 1.26
C LYS A 38 -15.81 -11.25 1.01
N LEU A 39 -14.62 -11.82 1.15
CA LEU A 39 -14.40 -13.25 0.95
C LEU A 39 -14.76 -14.05 2.20
N PRO A 40 -15.15 -15.34 2.08
CA PRO A 40 -15.58 -16.16 3.21
C PRO A 40 -14.49 -16.34 4.28
N TYR A 41 -13.23 -16.47 3.87
CA TYR A 41 -12.11 -16.70 4.77
C TYR A 41 -10.93 -15.77 4.48
N LEU A 42 -10.10 -15.53 5.51
CA LEU A 42 -8.94 -14.63 5.38
C LEU A 42 -7.88 -15.15 4.41
N GLN A 43 -7.73 -16.47 4.34
CA GLN A 43 -6.81 -17.12 3.40
C GLN A 43 -7.29 -17.07 1.94
N ASP A 44 -8.56 -16.69 1.70
CA ASP A 44 -9.07 -16.55 0.33
C ASP A 44 -8.59 -15.24 -0.32
N TYR A 45 -8.12 -14.27 0.48
CA TYR A 45 -7.58 -13.02 -0.05
C TYR A 45 -6.25 -13.28 -0.77
N PRO A 46 -6.08 -12.73 -1.99
CA PRO A 46 -4.83 -12.84 -2.74
C PRO A 46 -3.64 -12.28 -1.96
N GLN A 47 -2.51 -12.95 -2.10
CA GLN A 47 -1.23 -12.45 -1.59
C GLN A 47 -0.72 -11.29 -2.46
N PRO A 48 0.12 -10.40 -1.89
CA PRO A 48 0.82 -9.37 -2.66
C PRO A 48 1.54 -9.96 -3.87
N ALA A 49 1.35 -9.35 -5.05
CA ALA A 49 1.99 -9.81 -6.27
C ALA A 49 3.51 -9.58 -6.21
N ASP A 50 4.26 -10.62 -6.54
CA ASP A 50 5.72 -10.56 -6.73
C ASP A 50 6.04 -10.48 -8.23
N SER A 51 6.97 -9.62 -8.60
CA SER A 51 7.55 -9.59 -9.94
C SER A 51 8.95 -8.99 -9.91
N GLU A 52 9.84 -9.45 -10.78
CA GLU A 52 11.16 -8.85 -10.99
C GLU A 52 11.15 -7.77 -12.09
N GLY A 53 10.02 -7.60 -12.79
CA GLY A 53 9.91 -6.89 -14.05
C GLY A 53 9.56 -7.85 -15.20
N TRP A 54 9.28 -7.29 -16.37
CA TRP A 54 8.88 -8.05 -17.56
C TRP A 54 9.81 -7.86 -18.75
N ALA A 55 10.48 -6.71 -18.85
CA ALA A 55 11.34 -6.33 -19.96
C ALA A 55 12.61 -5.62 -19.46
N SER A 56 13.62 -5.50 -20.33
CA SER A 56 14.90 -4.86 -20.00
C SER A 56 14.81 -3.38 -19.59
N PHE A 57 13.66 -2.74 -19.81
CA PHE A 57 13.42 -1.34 -19.51
C PHE A 57 12.42 -1.12 -18.36
N ASN A 58 11.96 -2.17 -17.68
CA ASN A 58 11.07 -2.03 -16.53
C ASN A 58 11.47 -2.96 -15.37
N GLY A 59 11.35 -2.45 -14.13
CA GLY A 59 11.59 -3.23 -12.92
C GLY A 59 10.28 -3.61 -12.21
N ALA A 60 10.42 -4.28 -11.07
CA ALA A 60 9.32 -4.72 -10.20
C ALA A 60 8.25 -3.63 -9.95
N ALA A 61 8.67 -2.39 -9.65
CA ALA A 61 7.78 -1.27 -9.35
C ALA A 61 6.85 -0.90 -10.52
N HIS A 62 7.26 -1.10 -11.76
CA HIS A 62 6.43 -0.76 -12.92
C HIS A 62 5.23 -1.71 -13.10
N VAL A 63 5.40 -2.97 -12.71
CA VAL A 63 4.41 -4.04 -12.91
C VAL A 63 3.68 -4.43 -11.62
N THR A 64 4.15 -3.93 -10.48
CA THR A 64 3.49 -4.11 -9.19
C THR A 64 2.37 -3.08 -9.08
N PRO A 65 1.13 -3.48 -8.77
CA PRO A 65 0.04 -2.54 -8.47
C PRO A 65 0.28 -1.92 -7.08
N GLU A 66 1.16 -0.94 -6.97
CA GLU A 66 1.49 -0.31 -5.69
C GLU A 66 0.29 0.47 -5.10
N GLU A 67 0.18 0.46 -3.78
CA GLU A 67 -0.84 1.25 -3.06
C GLU A 67 -0.62 2.77 -3.21
N TYR A 68 0.64 3.19 -3.41
CA TYR A 68 1.04 4.60 -3.52
C TYR A 68 2.32 4.77 -4.36
N PRO A 69 2.25 4.60 -5.70
CA PRO A 69 3.41 4.70 -6.57
C PRO A 69 3.99 6.12 -6.55
N ALA A 70 5.30 6.21 -6.35
CA ALA A 70 6.06 7.46 -6.41
C ALA A 70 6.87 7.54 -7.72
N TYR A 71 7.33 8.74 -8.08
CA TYR A 71 8.11 8.94 -9.30
C TYR A 71 9.57 8.57 -9.09
N ALA A 72 9.98 7.38 -9.57
CA ALA A 72 11.37 6.94 -9.51
C ALA A 72 11.72 5.85 -10.54
N GLY A 73 13.02 5.75 -10.83
CA GLY A 73 13.62 4.67 -11.59
C GLY A 73 13.00 4.48 -12.98
N THR A 74 12.82 3.22 -13.37
CA THR A 74 12.25 2.80 -14.65
C THR A 74 10.75 2.45 -14.54
N SER A 75 10.02 3.18 -13.69
CA SER A 75 8.56 3.11 -13.64
C SER A 75 7.93 4.22 -14.48
N TYR A 76 7.02 3.83 -15.37
CA TYR A 76 6.21 4.72 -16.21
C TYR A 76 4.74 4.78 -15.79
N VAL A 77 4.42 4.27 -14.60
CA VAL A 77 3.08 4.40 -14.00
C VAL A 77 2.85 5.87 -13.65
N ASP A 78 1.62 6.36 -13.82
CA ASP A 78 1.24 7.71 -13.37
C ASP A 78 1.35 7.79 -11.84
N PRO A 79 2.28 8.61 -11.28
CA PRO A 79 2.60 8.54 -9.86
C PRO A 79 1.57 9.29 -9.01
N CYS A 80 1.33 8.79 -7.79
CA CYS A 80 0.58 9.51 -6.77
C CYS A 80 1.37 10.68 -6.16
N LEU A 81 2.71 10.60 -6.19
CA LEU A 81 3.60 11.60 -5.62
C LEU A 81 4.80 11.91 -6.53
N LYS A 82 5.05 13.21 -6.72
CA LYS A 82 6.25 13.74 -7.35
C LYS A 82 6.86 14.80 -6.44
N ALA A 83 8.16 14.68 -6.18
CA ALA A 83 8.93 15.69 -5.49
C ALA A 83 10.18 16.06 -6.29
N THR A 84 10.82 17.16 -5.91
CA THR A 84 12.17 17.51 -6.38
C THR A 84 12.93 17.98 -5.17
N PHE A 85 14.02 17.28 -4.86
CA PHE A 85 14.88 17.57 -3.72
C PHE A 85 15.82 18.74 -4.03
N ALA A 86 16.48 19.25 -2.99
CA ALA A 86 17.30 20.47 -3.09
C ALA A 86 18.50 20.33 -4.04
N ASP A 87 18.98 19.11 -4.26
CA ASP A 87 20.05 18.76 -5.20
C ASP A 87 19.56 18.52 -6.64
N GLY A 88 18.25 18.68 -6.88
CA GLY A 88 17.61 18.47 -8.18
C GLY A 88 17.22 17.02 -8.47
N VAL A 89 17.46 16.08 -7.55
CA VAL A 89 16.97 14.71 -7.70
C VAL A 89 15.45 14.71 -7.60
N ARG A 90 14.83 14.00 -8.54
CA ARG A 90 13.36 13.88 -8.65
C ARG A 90 12.83 12.54 -8.15
N ASP A 91 13.74 11.58 -7.98
CA ASP A 91 13.40 10.18 -7.70
C ASP A 91 13.02 10.07 -6.23
N VAL A 92 11.77 9.68 -5.99
CA VAL A 92 11.25 9.36 -4.65
C VAL A 92 11.04 7.83 -4.59
N VAL A 93 11.88 7.15 -3.83
CA VAL A 93 11.88 5.68 -3.74
C VAL A 93 11.35 5.30 -2.36
N LEU A 94 10.03 5.17 -2.24
CA LEU A 94 9.37 4.80 -0.99
C LEU A 94 9.51 3.30 -0.70
N ARG A 95 9.82 2.97 0.56
CA ARG A 95 9.81 1.60 1.09
C ARG A 95 9.03 1.54 2.38
N PHE A 96 8.42 0.38 2.62
CA PHE A 96 7.72 0.12 3.87
C PHE A 96 8.68 0.18 5.07
N GLU A 97 8.35 1.02 6.05
CA GLU A 97 9.09 1.17 7.31
C GLU A 97 8.39 0.43 8.45
N SER A 98 7.09 0.69 8.66
CA SER A 98 6.29 0.05 9.70
C SER A 98 4.79 0.25 9.48
N ALA A 99 3.96 -0.33 10.34
CA ALA A 99 2.53 -0.12 10.35
C ALA A 99 1.98 -0.03 11.79
N GLN A 100 0.89 0.71 11.96
CA GLN A 100 0.18 0.81 13.23
C GLN A 100 -1.33 0.73 13.03
N THR A 101 -1.97 -0.23 13.71
CA THR A 101 -3.44 -0.29 13.79
C THR A 101 -3.91 0.46 15.02
N ARG A 102 -4.83 1.41 14.84
CA ARG A 102 -5.45 2.21 15.90
C ARG A 102 -6.92 1.80 16.07
N GLN A 103 -7.24 1.24 17.22
CA GLN A 103 -8.62 0.87 17.60
C GLN A 103 -9.29 2.06 18.29
N VAL A 104 -9.57 3.10 17.51
CA VAL A 104 -10.36 4.27 17.95
C VAL A 104 -11.83 4.06 17.58
N ASP A 105 -12.67 5.11 17.69
CA ASP A 105 -14.11 5.04 17.39
C ASP A 105 -14.40 4.43 16.00
N VAL A 106 -13.63 4.84 14.99
CA VAL A 106 -13.58 4.18 13.69
C VAL A 106 -12.18 3.58 13.50
N PRO A 107 -12.03 2.25 13.30
CA PRO A 107 -10.72 1.62 13.19
C PRO A 107 -9.87 2.20 12.06
N GLU A 108 -8.60 2.45 12.36
CA GLU A 108 -7.61 3.03 11.45
C GLU A 108 -6.36 2.16 11.34
N LEU A 109 -5.73 2.19 10.16
CA LEU A 109 -4.43 1.59 9.87
C LEU A 109 -3.55 2.66 9.24
N ASP A 110 -2.41 2.91 9.86
CA ASP A 110 -1.34 3.75 9.32
C ASP A 110 -0.23 2.86 8.77
N ILE A 111 0.20 3.14 7.55
CA ILE A 111 1.35 2.53 6.90
C ILE A 111 2.42 3.61 6.72
N TYR A 112 3.57 3.40 7.35
CA TYR A 112 4.69 4.32 7.29
C TYR A 112 5.63 3.91 6.17
N LEU A 113 5.85 4.82 5.24
CA LEU A 113 6.79 4.70 4.13
C LEU A 113 7.91 5.73 4.30
N ALA A 114 9.13 5.33 3.96
CA ALA A 114 10.29 6.22 3.95
C ALA A 114 10.99 6.16 2.60
N ASP A 115 11.46 7.31 2.13
CA ASP A 115 12.43 7.36 1.04
C ASP A 115 13.74 6.70 1.49
N VAL A 116 14.39 5.95 0.60
CA VAL A 116 15.62 5.21 0.93
C VAL A 116 16.86 6.08 1.08
N HIS A 117 16.84 7.33 0.60
CA HIS A 117 18.00 8.22 0.60
C HIS A 117 17.74 9.52 1.37
N TYR A 118 16.60 10.16 1.12
CA TYR A 118 16.26 11.44 1.74
C TYR A 118 15.46 11.21 3.04
N PRO A 119 15.51 12.15 4.00
CA PRO A 119 14.65 12.11 5.19
C PRO A 119 13.20 12.50 4.86
N PHE A 120 12.64 11.90 3.82
CA PHE A 120 11.30 12.12 3.31
C PHE A 120 10.43 10.93 3.71
N LYS A 121 9.30 11.19 4.35
CA LYS A 121 8.38 10.16 4.84
C LYS A 121 6.98 10.42 4.33
N VAL A 122 6.24 9.33 4.11
CA VAL A 122 4.82 9.36 3.76
C VAL A 122 4.10 8.40 4.69
N THR A 123 3.00 8.84 5.27
CA THR A 123 2.08 7.95 5.98
C THR A 123 0.84 7.76 5.12
N LEU A 124 0.52 6.51 4.79
CA LEU A 124 -0.76 6.17 4.18
C LEU A 124 -1.72 5.79 5.29
N HIS A 125 -2.88 6.41 5.28
CA HIS A 125 -3.91 6.20 6.29
C HIS A 125 -5.11 5.52 5.66
N TYR A 126 -5.64 4.53 6.37
CA TYR A 126 -6.85 3.81 6.00
C TYR A 126 -7.82 3.83 7.19
N ARG A 127 -9.05 4.29 6.98
CA ARG A 127 -10.11 4.25 8.01
C ARG A 127 -11.28 3.41 7.52
N VAL A 128 -11.77 2.48 8.34
CA VAL A 128 -12.79 1.49 7.92
C VAL A 128 -14.14 1.74 8.58
N HIS A 129 -15.09 2.27 7.80
CA HIS A 129 -16.49 2.46 8.18
C HIS A 129 -17.31 1.22 7.82
N ALA A 130 -17.14 0.15 8.60
CA ALA A 130 -17.67 -1.16 8.23
C ALA A 130 -19.20 -1.20 8.06
N ALA A 131 -19.96 -0.40 8.80
CA ALA A 131 -21.42 -0.32 8.68
C ALA A 131 -21.89 0.29 7.36
N HIS A 132 -21.04 1.07 6.69
CA HIS A 132 -21.37 1.84 5.48
C HIS A 132 -20.69 1.29 4.23
N ASP A 133 -19.97 0.17 4.33
CA ASP A 133 -19.16 -0.37 3.23
C ASP A 133 -18.19 0.66 2.62
N LEU A 134 -17.59 1.48 3.48
CA LEU A 134 -16.72 2.59 3.11
C LEU A 134 -15.32 2.44 3.73
N ILE A 135 -14.30 2.71 2.92
CA ILE A 135 -12.90 2.84 3.35
C ILE A 135 -12.43 4.25 2.95
N GLU A 136 -12.02 5.07 3.91
CA GLU A 136 -11.33 6.33 3.62
C GLU A 136 -9.83 6.06 3.45
N ARG A 137 -9.20 6.80 2.52
CA ARG A 137 -7.76 6.78 2.28
C ARG A 137 -7.24 8.21 2.19
N TRP A 138 -6.13 8.50 2.85
CA TRP A 138 -5.40 9.76 2.67
C TRP A 138 -3.90 9.55 2.93
N ALA A 139 -3.08 10.51 2.52
CA ALA A 139 -1.63 10.48 2.73
C ALA A 139 -1.18 11.79 3.41
N THR A 140 -0.16 11.69 4.28
CA THR A 140 0.51 12.83 4.92
C THR A 140 2.02 12.72 4.82
#